data_AF-A0A8T3S4E0-F1
#
_entry.id   AF-A0A8T3S4E0-F1
#
_cell.length_a   1.000
_cell.length_b   1.000
_cell.length_c   1.000
_cell.angle_alpha   90.00
_cell.angle_beta   90.00
_cell.angle_gamma   90.00
#
_symmetry.space_group_name_H-M   'P 1'
#
loop_
_entity.id
_entity.type
_entity.pdbx_description
1 polymer ?
#
loop_
_entity_poly.entity_id
_entity_poly.type
_entity_poly.pdbx_seq_one_letter_code
_entity_poly.pdbx_strand_id
1 'polypeptide(L)'
;MTDGRTKLICTIGPATEDRADELVAAGMDIARLNFSHGTAAGRIDIAQRVRAAGRNGHVALLADLPGPKIRLGALAAETVTLETGASFSLRPTDDAPGDADGAHVSYPRLAIDITAGDRILLADGAVELRVTSITDEVRTDVVRGGVIRSHAGVSVPSDRVSEPALTPADRAAVPEALALGADYIAQSFVRRAADVIQLRELLGPDGPPIVAKIETRAA
;
A
#
# COMPACT_ATOMS: atom_id res chain seq x y z
N MET A 1 -34.42 -11.16 -10.14
CA MET A 1 -33.11 -10.65 -10.61
C MET A 1 -32.20 -11.84 -10.76
N THR A 2 -31.58 -12.04 -11.91
CA THR A 2 -30.61 -13.15 -12.10
C THR A 2 -29.52 -13.00 -11.07
N ASP A 3 -29.33 -14.04 -10.26
CA ASP A 3 -28.30 -14.12 -9.24
C ASP A 3 -26.93 -13.84 -9.90
N GLY A 4 -26.34 -12.70 -9.57
CA GLY A 4 -25.13 -12.22 -10.22
C GLY A 4 -23.99 -13.19 -9.92
N ARG A 5 -23.38 -13.78 -10.96
CA ARG A 5 -22.21 -14.66 -10.78
C ARG A 5 -20.96 -13.89 -10.34
N THR A 6 -20.89 -12.60 -10.66
CA THR A 6 -19.78 -11.71 -10.30
C THR A 6 -20.02 -11.12 -8.92
N LYS A 7 -18.98 -11.10 -8.09
CA LYS A 7 -19.01 -10.61 -6.71
C LYS A 7 -18.45 -9.20 -6.58
N LEU A 8 -19.01 -8.39 -5.69
CA LEU A 8 -18.63 -7.00 -5.45
C LEU A 8 -17.77 -6.86 -4.18
N ILE A 9 -16.55 -6.36 -4.35
CA ILE A 9 -15.65 -5.97 -3.26
C ILE A 9 -15.71 -4.45 -3.10
N CYS A 10 -16.15 -3.95 -1.94
CA CYS A 10 -16.18 -2.51 -1.65
C CYS A 10 -15.18 -2.18 -0.54
N THR A 11 -14.36 -1.15 -0.74
CA THR A 11 -13.44 -0.68 0.30
C THR A 11 -14.19 0.24 1.25
N ILE A 12 -14.15 -0.07 2.54
CA ILE A 12 -14.77 0.77 3.56
C ILE A 12 -13.72 1.76 4.11
N GLY A 13 -14.12 3.02 4.24
CA GLY A 13 -13.29 4.10 4.77
C GLY A 13 -14.13 5.32 5.11
N PRO A 14 -13.53 6.51 5.35
CA PRO A 14 -14.23 7.66 5.91
C PRO A 14 -15.50 8.10 5.16
N ALA A 15 -15.59 7.87 3.85
CA ALA A 15 -16.77 8.21 3.05
C ALA A 15 -17.92 7.19 3.14
N THR A 16 -17.70 6.04 3.77
CA THR A 16 -18.59 4.86 3.74
C THR A 16 -18.69 4.10 5.06
N GLU A 17 -17.92 4.47 6.09
CA GLU A 17 -17.83 3.76 7.37
C GLU A 17 -19.16 3.73 8.15
N ASP A 18 -20.02 4.72 7.92
CA ASP A 18 -21.36 4.84 8.49
C ASP A 18 -22.47 4.32 7.58
N ARG A 19 -22.16 3.94 6.32
CA ARG A 19 -23.12 3.56 5.27
C ARG A 19 -23.01 2.10 4.82
N ALA A 20 -22.48 1.23 5.70
CA ALA A 20 -22.26 -0.18 5.37
C ALA A 20 -23.57 -0.91 5.00
N ASP A 21 -24.68 -0.57 5.65
CA ASP A 21 -26.01 -1.10 5.38
C ASP A 21 -26.52 -0.73 3.98
N GLU A 22 -26.32 0.51 3.54
CA GLU A 22 -26.64 0.94 2.18
C GLU A 22 -25.83 0.17 1.14
N LEU A 23 -24.53 -0.05 1.39
CA LEU A 23 -23.66 -0.82 0.50
C LEU A 23 -24.07 -2.29 0.41
N VAL A 24 -24.44 -2.91 1.55
CA VAL A 24 -24.95 -4.29 1.55
C VAL A 24 -26.28 -4.38 0.80
N ALA A 25 -27.20 -3.44 1.03
CA ALA A 25 -28.48 -3.39 0.30
C ALA A 25 -28.29 -3.18 -1.22
N ALA A 26 -27.22 -2.47 -1.61
CA ALA A 26 -26.84 -2.28 -3.01
C ALA A 26 -26.10 -3.48 -3.63
N GLY A 27 -25.80 -4.53 -2.85
CA GLY A 27 -25.23 -5.79 -3.33
C GLY A 27 -23.75 -6.02 -3.02
N MET A 28 -23.15 -5.32 -2.06
CA MET A 28 -21.79 -5.62 -1.60
C MET A 28 -21.69 -7.08 -1.07
N ASP A 29 -20.79 -7.88 -1.65
CA ASP A 29 -20.51 -9.25 -1.19
C ASP A 29 -19.32 -9.32 -0.23
N ILE A 30 -18.34 -8.42 -0.38
CA ILE A 30 -17.10 -8.41 0.41
C ILE A 30 -16.76 -6.97 0.82
N ALA A 31 -16.58 -6.73 2.11
CA ALA A 31 -16.04 -5.48 2.63
C ALA A 31 -14.51 -5.59 2.77
N ARG A 32 -13.79 -4.76 2.02
CA ARG A 32 -12.33 -4.63 2.11
C ARG A 32 -11.97 -3.60 3.18
N LEU A 33 -11.20 -4.03 4.17
CA LEU A 33 -10.58 -3.18 5.19
C LEU A 33 -9.11 -2.96 4.83
N ASN A 34 -8.73 -1.72 4.54
CA ASN A 34 -7.35 -1.38 4.20
C ASN A 34 -6.55 -1.05 5.46
N PHE A 35 -5.64 -1.95 5.85
CA PHE A 35 -4.83 -1.80 7.06
C PHE A 35 -3.71 -0.76 6.93
N SER A 36 -3.52 -0.15 5.75
CA SER A 36 -2.61 0.99 5.59
C SER A 36 -3.14 2.28 6.25
N HIS A 37 -4.42 2.31 6.62
CA HIS A 37 -5.10 3.49 7.13
C HIS A 37 -6.04 3.13 8.30
N GLY A 38 -6.44 4.15 9.05
CA GLY A 38 -7.37 4.00 10.17
C GLY A 38 -6.72 3.38 11.43
N THR A 39 -7.47 3.40 12.52
CA THR A 39 -7.07 2.81 13.80
C THR A 39 -7.66 1.41 13.95
N ALA A 40 -7.09 0.61 14.85
CA ALA A 40 -7.65 -0.71 15.14
C ALA A 40 -9.09 -0.62 15.66
N ALA A 41 -9.38 0.36 16.52
CA ALA A 41 -10.73 0.63 17.01
C ALA A 41 -11.71 0.93 15.86
N GLY A 42 -11.33 1.79 14.91
CA GLY A 42 -12.18 2.10 13.75
C GLY A 42 -12.45 0.88 12.88
N ARG A 43 -11.45 0.01 12.69
CA ARG A 43 -11.63 -1.25 11.94
C ARG A 43 -12.57 -2.23 12.65
N ILE A 44 -12.52 -2.31 13.98
CA ILE A 44 -13.47 -3.09 14.79
C ILE A 44 -14.90 -2.59 14.57
N ASP A 45 -15.11 -1.27 14.66
CA ASP A 45 -16.44 -0.67 14.48
C ASP A 45 -16.99 -0.94 13.08
N ILE A 46 -16.16 -0.79 12.05
CA ILE A 46 -16.54 -1.10 10.67
C ILE A 46 -16.93 -2.58 10.54
N ALA A 47 -16.10 -3.51 11.05
CA ALA A 47 -16.37 -4.94 10.97
C ALA A 47 -17.70 -5.31 11.66
N GLN A 48 -18.00 -4.72 12.81
CA GLN A 48 -19.27 -4.91 13.51
C GLN A 48 -20.47 -4.39 12.70
N ARG A 49 -20.34 -3.21 12.09
CA ARG A 49 -21.39 -2.64 11.22
C ARG A 49 -21.66 -3.49 9.99
N VAL A 50 -20.61 -3.93 9.30
CA VAL A 50 -20.74 -4.81 8.12
C VAL A 50 -21.44 -6.11 8.50
N ARG A 51 -21.06 -6.74 9.62
CA ARG A 51 -21.72 -7.96 10.12
C ARG A 51 -23.18 -7.73 10.49
N ALA A 52 -23.49 -6.59 11.12
CA ALA A 52 -24.85 -6.22 11.45
C ALA A 52 -25.72 -6.00 10.20
N ALA A 53 -25.15 -5.39 9.15
CA ALA A 53 -25.82 -5.23 7.86
C ALA A 53 -26.03 -6.57 7.13
N GLY A 54 -25.05 -7.47 7.20
CA GLY A 54 -25.09 -8.81 6.59
C GLY A 54 -25.94 -9.86 7.34
N ARG A 55 -26.81 -9.48 8.28
CA ARG A 55 -27.63 -10.47 9.02
C ARG A 55 -28.59 -11.27 8.14
N ASN A 56 -28.94 -10.73 6.96
CA ASN A 56 -29.82 -11.39 5.98
C ASN A 56 -29.04 -12.04 4.81
N GLY A 57 -27.71 -12.01 4.83
CA GLY A 57 -26.84 -12.58 3.80
C GLY A 57 -25.36 -12.38 4.12
N HIS A 58 -24.52 -13.40 3.93
CA HIS A 58 -23.12 -13.35 4.35
C HIS A 58 -22.30 -12.34 3.52
N VAL A 59 -21.81 -11.29 4.19
CA VAL A 59 -20.83 -10.35 3.63
C VAL A 59 -19.48 -10.68 4.23
N ALA A 60 -18.52 -11.07 3.39
CA ALA A 60 -17.19 -11.44 3.85
C ALA A 60 -16.31 -10.21 4.13
N LEU A 61 -15.36 -10.36 5.05
CA LEU A 61 -14.35 -9.36 5.38
C LEU A 61 -13.02 -9.73 4.72
N LEU A 62 -12.48 -8.80 3.92
CA LEU A 62 -11.14 -8.91 3.33
C LEU A 62 -10.20 -7.94 4.06
N ALA A 63 -9.24 -8.45 4.82
CA ALA A 63 -8.19 -7.65 5.42
C ALA A 63 -7.04 -7.46 4.41
N ASP A 64 -6.84 -6.24 3.92
CA ASP A 64 -5.77 -5.91 2.97
C ASP A 64 -4.55 -5.36 3.71
N LEU A 65 -3.49 -6.18 3.76
CA LEU A 65 -2.27 -5.89 4.51
C LEU A 65 -1.48 -4.74 3.88
N PRO A 66 -0.83 -3.87 4.69
CA PRO A 66 -0.10 -2.70 4.20
C PRO A 66 0.91 -2.97 3.08
N GLY A 67 1.75 -3.99 3.24
CA GLY A 67 2.89 -4.29 2.38
C GLY A 67 4.06 -3.28 2.47
N PRO A 68 5.16 -3.56 1.74
CA PRO A 68 6.34 -2.71 1.68
C PRO A 68 6.10 -1.48 0.79
N LYS A 69 5.32 -0.52 1.29
CA LYS A 69 5.06 0.74 0.57
C LYS A 69 6.20 1.72 0.78
N ILE A 70 6.86 2.09 -0.31
CA ILE A 70 7.85 3.18 -0.31
C ILE A 70 7.11 4.50 -0.51
N ARG A 71 7.41 5.48 0.33
CA ARG A 71 6.80 6.81 0.32
C ARG A 71 7.83 7.90 0.49
N LEU A 72 7.47 9.11 0.11
CA LEU A 72 8.20 10.30 0.52
C LEU A 72 7.94 10.63 2.01
N GLY A 73 8.88 11.35 2.63
CA GLY A 73 8.69 11.98 3.92
C GLY A 73 7.74 13.18 3.87
N ALA A 74 7.76 13.99 4.92
CA ALA A 74 7.06 15.26 4.95
C ALA A 74 7.72 16.28 4.01
N LEU A 75 6.92 17.11 3.36
CA LEU A 75 7.38 18.27 2.60
C LEU A 75 7.20 19.55 3.42
N ALA A 76 8.04 20.56 3.18
CA ALA A 76 7.97 21.87 3.84
C ALA A 76 6.70 22.64 3.47
N ALA A 77 6.15 22.36 2.29
CA ALA A 77 4.90 22.91 1.79
C ALA A 77 3.87 21.79 1.60
N GLU A 78 2.57 22.13 1.56
CA GLU A 78 1.49 21.16 1.28
C GLU A 78 1.73 20.39 -0.02
N THR A 79 2.22 21.11 -1.03
CA THR A 79 2.64 20.56 -2.31
C THR A 79 3.93 21.21 -2.79
N VAL A 80 4.71 20.46 -3.57
CA VAL A 80 5.93 20.94 -4.23
C VAL A 80 5.81 20.61 -5.71
N THR A 81 6.17 21.56 -6.57
CA THR A 81 6.21 21.33 -8.02
C THR A 81 7.65 21.02 -8.43
N LEU A 82 7.86 19.88 -9.08
CA LEU A 82 9.14 19.53 -9.68
C LEU A 82 9.14 19.90 -11.16
N GLU A 83 10.14 20.67 -11.59
CA GLU A 83 10.29 21.10 -12.97
C GLU A 83 11.05 20.05 -13.79
N THR A 84 10.59 19.77 -15.01
CA THR A 84 11.29 18.88 -15.94
C THR A 84 12.69 19.42 -16.23
N GLY A 85 13.71 18.57 -16.09
CA GLY A 85 15.12 18.90 -16.26
C GLY A 85 15.83 19.36 -14.98
N ALA A 86 15.09 19.61 -13.88
CA ALA A 86 15.68 19.91 -12.59
C ALA A 86 16.31 18.67 -11.94
N SER A 87 17.23 18.88 -11.02
CA SER A 87 17.77 17.83 -10.16
C SER A 87 16.89 17.61 -8.93
N PHE A 88 16.73 16.37 -8.50
CA PHE A 88 16.02 16.02 -7.27
C PHE A 88 16.75 14.92 -6.50
N SER A 89 16.87 15.07 -5.17
CA SER A 89 17.54 14.09 -4.32
C SER A 89 16.57 13.30 -3.43
N LEU A 90 16.76 11.98 -3.37
CA LEU A 90 16.05 11.11 -2.43
C LEU A 90 16.98 10.73 -1.27
N ARG A 91 16.66 11.22 -0.07
CA ARG A 91 17.47 11.11 1.14
C ARG A 91 17.07 9.89 1.99
N PRO A 92 18.01 9.10 2.53
CA PRO A 92 17.68 7.95 3.38
C PRO A 92 17.23 8.35 4.80
N THR A 93 17.55 9.56 5.25
CA THR A 93 17.20 10.09 6.59
C THR A 93 16.12 11.16 6.49
N ASP A 94 15.34 11.31 7.57
CA ASP A 94 14.24 12.28 7.70
C ASP A 94 14.66 13.47 8.58
N ASP A 95 15.85 14.02 8.32
CA ASP A 95 16.44 15.06 9.16
C ASP A 95 15.88 16.46 8.87
N ALA A 96 15.24 16.62 7.70
CA ALA A 96 14.60 17.86 7.28
C ALA A 96 13.44 17.58 6.30
N PRO A 97 12.36 18.39 6.34
CA PRO A 97 11.28 18.32 5.35
C PRO A 97 11.80 18.45 3.92
N GLY A 98 11.11 17.83 2.97
CA GLY A 98 11.43 17.91 1.55
C GLY A 98 10.94 19.19 0.89
N ASP A 99 11.57 19.54 -0.22
CA ASP A 99 11.28 20.71 -1.06
C ASP A 99 11.55 20.37 -2.54
N ALA A 100 11.78 21.36 -3.40
CA ALA A 100 12.04 21.16 -4.82
C ALA A 100 13.40 20.51 -5.12
N ASP A 101 14.34 20.52 -4.17
CA ASP A 101 15.70 20.00 -4.34
C ASP A 101 15.81 18.54 -3.86
N GLY A 102 14.93 18.12 -2.95
CA GLY A 102 14.89 16.73 -2.51
C GLY A 102 13.95 16.45 -1.35
N ALA A 103 13.73 15.17 -1.09
CA ALA A 103 12.89 14.71 0.02
C ALA A 103 13.43 13.41 0.62
N HIS A 104 13.06 13.15 1.88
CA HIS A 104 13.25 11.83 2.48
C HIS A 104 12.45 10.76 1.71
N VAL A 105 13.01 9.56 1.59
CA VAL A 105 12.33 8.36 1.11
C VAL A 105 12.30 7.31 2.22
N SER A 106 11.12 6.76 2.49
CA SER A 106 10.89 5.78 3.56
C SER A 106 11.51 4.41 3.33
N TYR A 107 12.42 4.29 2.36
CA TYR A 107 13.15 3.08 2.03
C TYR A 107 14.66 3.30 2.17
N PRO A 108 15.23 3.06 3.36
CA PRO A 108 16.65 3.33 3.63
C PRO A 108 17.61 2.54 2.73
N ARG A 109 17.17 1.40 2.20
CA ARG A 109 17.96 0.54 1.29
C ARG A 109 17.89 1.00 -0.16
N LEU A 110 17.23 2.10 -0.48
CA LEU A 110 17.05 2.57 -1.85
C LEU A 110 18.38 2.68 -2.59
N ALA A 111 19.39 3.32 -2.00
CA ALA A 111 20.71 3.51 -2.60
C ALA A 111 21.46 2.19 -2.88
N ILE A 112 21.10 1.10 -2.19
CA ILE A 112 21.71 -0.23 -2.38
C ILE A 112 21.03 -0.99 -3.52
N ASP A 113 19.72 -0.80 -3.66
CA ASP A 113 18.88 -1.65 -4.52
C ASP A 113 18.67 -1.08 -5.93
N ILE A 114 19.04 0.18 -6.16
CA ILE A 114 18.94 0.84 -7.47
C ILE A 114 20.30 1.05 -8.10
N THR A 115 20.29 1.40 -9.39
CA THR A 115 21.47 1.70 -10.20
C THR A 115 21.29 2.97 -11.01
N ALA A 116 22.39 3.61 -11.40
CA ALA A 116 22.34 4.75 -12.32
C ALA A 116 21.58 4.38 -13.61
N GLY A 117 20.70 5.26 -14.07
CA GLY A 117 19.81 5.04 -15.20
C GLY A 117 18.45 4.42 -14.85
N ASP A 118 18.24 3.95 -13.62
CA ASP A 118 16.94 3.45 -13.19
C ASP A 118 15.89 4.57 -13.15
N ARG A 119 14.63 4.17 -13.31
CA ARG A 119 13.48 5.07 -13.25
C ARG A 119 12.82 4.97 -11.88
N ILE A 120 12.52 6.12 -11.29
CA ILE A 120 11.75 6.22 -10.06
C ILE A 120 10.50 7.03 -10.37
N LEU A 121 9.34 6.51 -9.99
CA LEU A 121 8.07 7.18 -10.19
C LEU A 121 7.56 7.72 -8.86
N LEU A 122 7.09 8.97 -8.85
CA LEU A 122 6.45 9.57 -7.68
C LEU A 122 4.97 9.84 -7.97
N ALA A 123 4.17 9.90 -6.91
CA ALA A 123 2.75 10.26 -6.96
C ALA A 123 1.98 9.42 -8.00
N ASP A 124 2.05 8.09 -7.85
CA ASP A 124 1.35 7.12 -8.69
C ASP A 124 1.70 7.24 -10.19
N GLY A 125 2.94 7.63 -10.49
CA GLY A 125 3.45 7.77 -11.86
C GLY A 125 3.26 9.16 -12.47
N ALA A 126 2.72 10.13 -11.75
CA ALA A 126 2.58 11.50 -12.26
C ALA A 126 3.97 12.11 -12.58
N VAL A 127 4.94 11.89 -11.70
CA VAL A 127 6.32 12.38 -11.86
C VAL A 127 7.26 11.21 -12.15
N GLU A 128 8.22 11.43 -13.04
CA GLU A 128 9.28 10.47 -13.36
C GLU A 128 10.65 11.08 -13.12
N LEU A 129 11.46 10.37 -12.35
CA LEU A 129 12.85 10.66 -12.07
C LEU A 129 13.74 9.61 -12.76
N ARG A 130 14.93 10.03 -13.15
CA ARG A 130 15.99 9.15 -13.64
C ARG A 130 17.21 9.26 -12.74
N VAL A 131 17.66 8.15 -12.20
CA VAL A 131 18.84 8.09 -11.32
C VAL A 131 20.07 8.50 -12.12
N THR A 132 20.78 9.52 -11.65
CA THR A 132 22.01 10.01 -12.27
C THR A 132 23.24 9.49 -11.54
N SER A 133 23.22 9.51 -10.21
CA SER A 133 24.29 8.96 -9.38
C SER A 133 23.77 8.50 -8.01
N ILE A 134 24.56 7.64 -7.38
CA ILE A 134 24.28 7.09 -6.06
C ILE A 134 25.52 7.38 -5.21
N THR A 135 25.34 8.19 -4.17
CA THR A 135 26.34 8.44 -3.14
C THR A 135 25.75 8.03 -1.79
N ASP A 136 25.77 8.91 -0.79
CA ASP A 136 25.04 8.72 0.47
C ASP A 136 23.51 8.86 0.27
N GLU A 137 23.11 9.50 -0.82
CA GLU A 137 21.73 9.68 -1.27
C GLU A 137 21.60 9.39 -2.77
N VAL A 138 20.35 9.31 -3.24
CA VAL A 138 20.06 9.03 -4.65
C VAL A 138 19.80 10.34 -5.39
N ARG A 139 20.73 10.71 -6.27
CA ARG A 139 20.60 11.88 -7.14
C ARG A 139 19.89 11.50 -8.42
N THR A 140 18.96 12.36 -8.83
CA THR A 140 18.12 12.12 -10.01
C THR A 140 17.92 13.39 -10.83
N ASP A 141 17.61 13.19 -12.11
CA ASP A 141 17.03 14.23 -12.96
C ASP A 141 15.52 14.01 -13.11
N VAL A 142 14.76 15.09 -13.07
CA VAL A 142 13.31 15.06 -13.30
C VAL A 142 13.06 14.92 -14.81
N VAL A 143 12.69 13.72 -15.24
CA VAL A 143 12.36 13.42 -16.66
C VAL A 143 10.97 13.95 -17.01
N ARG A 144 10.03 13.83 -16.08
CA ARG A 144 8.68 14.38 -16.19
C ARG A 144 8.33 15.07 -14.88
N GLY A 145 8.23 16.40 -14.92
CA GLY A 145 7.82 17.23 -13.80
C GLY A 145 6.34 17.09 -13.45
N GLY A 146 5.97 17.64 -12.30
CA GLY A 146 4.62 17.57 -11.76
C GLY A 146 4.58 17.90 -10.27
N VAL A 147 3.39 17.80 -9.70
CA VAL A 147 3.16 18.12 -8.29
C VAL A 147 3.32 16.87 -7.42
N ILE A 148 4.13 16.99 -6.37
CA ILE A 148 4.26 15.99 -5.31
C ILE A 148 3.72 16.55 -3.99
N ARG A 149 3.36 15.65 -3.08
CA ARG A 149 2.85 15.94 -1.74
C ARG A 149 3.52 15.04 -0.71
N SER A 150 3.44 15.41 0.56
CA SER A 150 3.91 14.56 1.67
C SER A 150 3.34 13.15 1.57
N HIS A 151 4.19 12.15 1.85
CA HIS A 151 3.80 10.74 1.84
C HIS A 151 3.28 10.20 0.50
N ALA A 152 3.58 10.89 -0.61
CA ALA A 152 3.34 10.38 -1.95
C ALA A 152 4.03 9.02 -2.14
N GLY A 153 3.38 8.11 -2.86
CA GLY A 153 3.95 6.81 -3.19
C GLY A 153 5.17 6.95 -4.10
N VAL A 154 6.17 6.11 -3.86
CA VAL A 154 7.38 6.00 -4.67
C VAL A 154 7.40 4.59 -5.26
N SER A 155 7.51 4.48 -6.58
CA SER A 155 7.72 3.20 -7.25
C SER A 155 9.13 3.14 -7.81
N VAL A 156 9.80 2.02 -7.56
CA VAL A 156 11.18 1.75 -7.97
C VAL A 156 11.21 0.42 -8.74
N PRO A 157 12.31 0.08 -9.43
CA PRO A 157 12.46 -1.23 -10.07
C PRO A 157 12.26 -2.37 -9.06
N SER A 158 11.11 -3.03 -9.17
CA SER A 158 10.58 -3.95 -8.15
C SER A 158 11.33 -5.28 -8.04
N ASP A 159 12.04 -5.67 -9.09
CA ASP A 159 12.87 -6.86 -9.18
C ASP A 159 14.10 -6.80 -8.27
N ARG A 160 14.53 -5.60 -7.87
CA ARG A 160 15.72 -5.39 -7.02
C ARG A 160 15.43 -4.93 -5.61
N VAL A 161 14.16 -4.64 -5.29
CA VAL A 161 13.75 -4.28 -3.93
C VAL A 161 14.00 -5.46 -3.01
N SER A 162 14.90 -5.30 -2.05
CA SER A 162 15.25 -6.33 -1.08
C SER A 162 14.31 -6.41 0.11
N GLU A 163 13.47 -5.39 0.34
CA GLU A 163 12.43 -5.42 1.39
C GLU A 163 11.54 -6.65 1.25
N PRO A 164 11.29 -7.41 2.32
CA PRO A 164 10.35 -8.53 2.30
C PRO A 164 8.94 -8.10 1.88
N ALA A 165 8.22 -8.97 1.17
CA ALA A 165 6.80 -8.73 0.84
C ALA A 165 5.93 -8.67 2.10
N LEU A 166 6.37 -9.35 3.17
CA LEU A 166 5.73 -9.33 4.48
C LEU A 166 6.55 -8.49 5.47
N THR A 167 6.08 -7.27 5.71
CA THR A 167 6.73 -6.26 6.56
C THR A 167 6.48 -6.51 8.05
N PRO A 168 7.22 -5.83 8.95
CA PRO A 168 6.90 -5.82 10.38
C PRO A 168 5.47 -5.32 10.67
N ALA A 169 4.98 -4.33 9.91
CA ALA A 169 3.63 -3.81 10.03
C ALA A 169 2.58 -4.87 9.64
N ASP A 170 2.84 -5.65 8.59
CA ASP A 170 1.96 -6.75 8.19
C ASP A 170 1.89 -7.83 9.27
N ARG A 171 3.03 -8.19 9.86
CA ARG A 171 3.10 -9.17 10.96
C ARG A 171 2.31 -8.71 12.19
N ALA A 172 2.31 -7.41 12.47
CA ALA A 172 1.51 -6.82 13.55
C ALA A 172 0.01 -6.74 13.20
N ALA A 173 -0.33 -6.59 11.91
CA ALA A 173 -1.71 -6.54 11.43
C ALA A 173 -2.40 -7.91 11.39
N VAL A 174 -1.66 -9.00 11.21
CA VAL A 174 -2.22 -10.36 11.11
C VAL A 174 -3.06 -10.76 12.33
N PRO A 175 -2.59 -10.63 13.59
CA PRO A 175 -3.41 -10.96 14.76
C PRO A 175 -4.68 -10.12 14.85
N GLU A 176 -4.62 -8.84 14.46
CA GLU A 176 -5.79 -7.97 14.42
C GLU A 176 -6.79 -8.45 13.37
N ALA A 177 -6.34 -8.77 12.15
CA ALA A 177 -7.20 -9.29 11.09
C ALA A 177 -7.89 -10.61 11.49
N LEU A 178 -7.18 -11.50 12.18
CA LEU A 178 -7.74 -12.75 12.71
C LEU A 178 -8.76 -12.49 13.83
N ALA A 179 -8.47 -11.57 14.76
CA ALA A 179 -9.38 -11.19 15.83
C ALA A 179 -10.66 -10.51 15.31
N LEU A 180 -10.53 -9.75 14.22
CA LEU A 180 -11.68 -9.21 13.49
C LEU A 180 -12.50 -10.30 12.81
N GLY A 181 -11.99 -11.53 12.67
CA GLY A 181 -12.61 -12.63 11.94
C GLY A 181 -12.67 -12.34 10.45
N ALA A 182 -11.55 -11.91 9.86
CA ALA A 182 -11.42 -11.73 8.43
C ALA A 182 -11.58 -13.09 7.70
N ASP A 183 -12.41 -13.10 6.66
CA ASP A 183 -12.65 -14.26 5.80
C ASP A 183 -11.54 -14.44 4.76
N TYR A 184 -10.82 -13.36 4.43
CA TYR A 184 -9.70 -13.36 3.49
C TYR A 184 -8.60 -12.41 3.97
N ILE A 185 -7.35 -12.75 3.68
CA ILE A 185 -6.19 -11.86 3.87
C ILE A 185 -5.59 -11.54 2.51
N ALA A 186 -5.51 -10.25 2.14
CA ALA A 186 -4.81 -9.80 0.94
C ALA A 186 -3.36 -9.44 1.27
N GLN A 187 -2.41 -10.04 0.55
CA GLN A 187 -0.98 -9.77 0.68
C GLN A 187 -0.52 -8.86 -0.46
N SER A 188 -0.03 -7.68 -0.10
CA SER A 188 0.52 -6.70 -1.05
C SER A 188 1.92 -7.09 -1.54
N PHE A 189 2.31 -6.62 -2.73
CA PHE A 189 3.65 -6.79 -3.32
C PHE A 189 4.18 -8.24 -3.31
N VAL A 190 3.31 -9.22 -3.55
CA VAL A 190 3.75 -10.62 -3.74
C VAL A 190 4.62 -10.68 -4.99
N ARG A 191 5.78 -11.33 -4.89
CA ARG A 191 6.74 -11.50 -6.02
C ARG A 191 7.08 -12.95 -6.30
N ARG A 192 6.83 -13.85 -5.35
CA ARG A 192 7.13 -15.29 -5.49
C ARG A 192 6.30 -16.11 -4.53
N ALA A 193 6.16 -17.41 -4.82
CA ALA A 193 5.43 -18.36 -3.99
C ALA A 193 5.89 -18.36 -2.52
N ALA A 194 7.20 -18.19 -2.27
CA ALA A 194 7.75 -18.12 -0.92
C ALA A 194 7.15 -16.99 -0.07
N ASP A 195 6.74 -15.87 -0.69
CA ASP A 195 6.13 -14.74 0.04
C ASP A 195 4.75 -15.14 0.61
N VAL A 196 3.96 -15.91 -0.14
CA VAL A 196 2.66 -16.43 0.28
C VAL A 196 2.80 -17.53 1.32
N ILE A 197 3.81 -18.39 1.18
CA ILE A 197 4.13 -19.45 2.16
C ILE A 197 4.46 -18.83 3.52
N GLN A 198 5.28 -17.77 3.55
CA GLN A 198 5.61 -17.06 4.81
C GLN A 198 4.38 -16.49 5.51
N LEU A 199 3.41 -15.94 4.76
CA LEU A 199 2.16 -15.47 5.36
C LEU A 199 1.30 -16.65 5.83
N ARG A 200 1.23 -17.75 5.07
CA ARG A 200 0.52 -18.97 5.47
C ARG A 200 1.07 -19.55 6.78
N GLU A 201 2.39 -19.58 6.96
CA GLU A 201 3.02 -20.04 8.20
C GLU A 201 2.57 -19.22 9.42
N LEU A 202 2.36 -17.91 9.26
CA LEU A 202 1.85 -17.04 10.33
C LEU A 202 0.36 -17.21 10.59
N LEU A 203 -0.44 -17.43 9.54
CA LEU A 203 -1.88 -17.64 9.66
C LEU A 203 -2.22 -19.04 10.19
N GLY A 204 -1.30 -20.00 10.06
CA GLY A 204 -1.54 -21.40 10.32
C GLY A 204 -2.26 -22.12 9.16
N PRO A 205 -2.32 -23.46 9.20
CA PRO A 205 -2.90 -24.27 8.12
C PRO A 205 -4.38 -23.96 7.88
N ASP A 206 -5.13 -23.68 8.95
CA ASP A 206 -6.58 -23.41 8.90
C ASP A 206 -6.91 -21.90 8.85
N GLY A 207 -5.89 -21.05 8.73
CA GLY A 207 -6.08 -19.61 8.61
C GLY A 207 -6.82 -19.23 7.32
N PRO A 208 -7.36 -18.00 7.22
CA PRO A 208 -8.15 -17.57 6.07
C PRO A 208 -7.39 -17.73 4.73
N PRO A 209 -8.10 -17.93 3.60
CA PRO A 209 -7.47 -17.89 2.29
C PRO A 209 -6.68 -16.60 2.04
N ILE A 210 -5.54 -16.75 1.36
CA ILE A 210 -4.67 -15.61 1.02
C ILE A 210 -4.98 -15.18 -0.42
N VAL A 211 -5.21 -13.89 -0.60
CA VAL A 211 -5.30 -13.22 -1.90
C VAL A 211 -3.94 -12.58 -2.20
N ALA A 212 -3.16 -13.18 -3.09
CA ALA A 212 -1.90 -12.61 -3.55
C ALA A 212 -2.17 -11.44 -4.50
N LYS A 213 -1.66 -10.24 -4.17
CA LYS A 213 -1.81 -9.05 -5.01
C LYS A 213 -0.62 -8.94 -5.96
N ILE A 214 -0.91 -9.10 -7.25
CA ILE A 214 0.07 -9.07 -8.36
C ILE A 214 0.24 -7.61 -8.78
N GLU A 215 1.20 -6.92 -8.14
CA GLU A 215 1.42 -5.47 -8.28
C GLU A 215 2.72 -5.13 -9.02
N THR A 216 3.60 -6.11 -9.19
CA THR A 216 4.94 -5.92 -9.74
C THR A 216 5.22 -6.89 -10.87
N ARG A 217 6.19 -6.56 -11.73
CA ARG A 217 6.56 -7.42 -12.88
C ARG A 217 7.14 -8.77 -12.45
N ALA A 218 7.74 -8.84 -11.26
CA ALA A 218 8.36 -10.06 -10.76
C ALA A 218 7.35 -11.13 -10.31
N ALA A 219 6.09 -10.72 -10.08
CA ALA A 219 5.01 -11.54 -9.54
C ALA A 219 4.48 -12.61 -10.51
#